data_AF-A0A6I4R3W2-F1
#
_entry.id   AF-A0A6I4R3W2-F1
#
_cell.length_a   1.000
_cell.length_b   1.000
_cell.length_c   1.000
_cell.angle_alpha   90.00
_cell.angle_beta   90.00
_cell.angle_gamma   90.00
#
_symmetry.space_group_name_H-M   'P 1'
#
loop_
_entity.id
_entity.type
_entity.pdbx_description
1 polymer ?
#
loop_
_entity_poly.entity_id
_entity_poly.type
_entity_poly.pdbx_seq_one_letter_code
_entity_poly.pdbx_strand_id
1 'polypeptide(L)'
;MKQLFVNNFATALVGGVAAGDGILVVASVAGLPTPTAGEYFLLTLIGLDANGNEVLWEVVKVTTRAGSTLTVSRDQEGTGSRDWPDGTLVEARLTAGSMGGKQDVAVNLTALAELTGAPNRSVYFTAAGAMSVYDLTVFGRQVSGCANDAALRTLLALGSAATRNATTSATDTTSERLWRTNDLVKQTGPKDTTAGSVLLQGAGGWMGTAPVLTSNDFDNDSTYNGLVRSDNSIAALNGPPVLGANMVYTALNARFNASYGWQLGVSTSGASPTDAGVRAFLRNEVNNLWSNYAELWHSLNFNPALKANTLDASFSGTANFGNALQVSTTSGGIEVGRRDGVAGTAYIDMHAGATVTDYDARLQCTTGNGTAGQGTVFLNCGTLDLNPVVGAVQLRYAGTQKLATTAFGVTVSGGITAKQQGETMALQGTVSGVGSTTYISFEQDNGTRDGYMGVASATTTDMYVAADTGDVLIRPILGSSVLHEAGAAKLTTTPTGISVTGQVESSLPTYTNLTLLAPFTWDSAGDSADYHRPSYTKVDNVVRLRGKVTVSGTHANADTFGLRNIAVLPVGYRPTKRKAFTIFWDSDSPLYFGFCWVFVNTDGGIYIIGPNQGQPYPFTEGHFPLDQIWFDLAN
;
A
#
# COMPACT_ATOMS: atom_id res chain seq x y z
N MET A 1 56.80 31.52 102.66
CA MET A 1 56.10 31.28 103.93
C MET A 1 54.97 32.29 104.06
N LYS A 2 53.82 31.91 104.62
CA LYS A 2 52.64 32.76 104.78
C LYS A 2 52.66 33.42 106.17
N GLN A 3 52.51 34.74 106.22
CA GLN A 3 52.38 35.45 107.50
C GLN A 3 50.96 35.31 108.06
N LEU A 4 50.84 34.94 109.32
CA LEU A 4 49.64 35.00 110.14
C LEU A 4 49.60 36.37 110.82
N PHE A 5 48.48 37.08 110.67
CA PHE A 5 48.27 38.38 111.29
C PHE A 5 47.64 38.19 112.67
N VAL A 6 48.19 38.90 113.66
CA VAL A 6 47.78 38.84 115.07
C VAL A 6 47.20 40.20 115.46
N ASN A 7 46.02 40.20 116.07
CA ASN A 7 45.37 41.42 116.52
C ASN A 7 45.75 41.73 117.98
N ASN A 8 46.20 42.97 118.24
CA ASN A 8 46.32 43.59 119.57
C ASN A 8 46.92 42.66 120.65
N PHE A 9 48.03 41.99 120.34
CA PHE A 9 48.71 41.10 121.28
C PHE A 9 49.85 41.82 121.99
N ALA A 10 49.92 41.64 123.32
CA ALA A 10 51.01 42.10 124.17
C ALA A 10 51.29 41.06 125.28
N THR A 11 52.55 40.87 125.61
CA THR A 11 53.02 40.01 126.70
C THR A 11 54.40 40.48 127.19
N ALA A 12 54.96 39.81 128.18
CA ALA A 12 56.33 40.05 128.63
C ALA A 12 57.18 38.80 128.42
N LEU A 13 58.47 38.99 128.18
CA LEU A 13 59.47 37.93 128.15
C LEU A 13 59.65 37.34 129.56
N VAL A 14 59.85 36.02 129.64
CA VAL A 14 60.14 35.28 130.87
C VAL A 14 61.56 34.69 130.74
N GLY A 15 62.48 35.22 131.53
CA GLY A 15 63.92 35.02 131.40
C GLY A 15 64.55 35.97 130.38
N GLY A 16 65.78 36.42 130.64
CA GLY A 16 66.52 37.20 129.64
C GLY A 16 66.93 36.33 128.45
N VAL A 17 67.01 36.91 127.26
CA VAL A 17 67.49 36.25 126.03
C VAL A 17 68.66 37.03 125.44
N ALA A 18 69.70 36.33 125.00
CA ALA A 18 70.85 36.92 124.34
C ALA A 18 70.60 37.14 122.84
N ALA A 19 71.43 37.99 122.23
CA ALA A 19 71.43 38.17 120.78
C ALA A 19 71.68 36.83 120.07
N GLY A 20 70.79 36.48 119.14
CA GLY A 20 70.84 35.23 118.38
C GLY A 20 70.06 34.06 118.98
N ASP A 21 69.53 34.18 120.21
CA ASP A 21 68.73 33.11 120.82
C ASP A 21 67.48 32.80 119.99
N GLY A 22 67.34 31.55 119.56
CA GLY A 22 66.21 31.08 118.73
C GLY A 22 64.95 30.71 119.50
N ILE A 23 64.95 30.89 120.82
CA ILE A 23 63.84 30.52 121.71
C ILE A 23 63.49 31.69 122.62
N LEU A 24 62.22 32.08 122.65
CA LEU A 24 61.67 33.04 123.60
C LEU A 24 60.61 32.36 124.45
N VAL A 25 60.63 32.60 125.75
CA VAL A 25 59.54 32.19 126.64
C VAL A 25 58.77 33.46 127.02
N VAL A 26 57.44 33.42 126.92
CA VAL A 26 56.58 34.58 127.20
C VAL A 26 55.59 34.30 128.31
N ALA A 27 55.18 35.33 129.04
CA ALA A 27 54.30 35.22 130.19
C ALA A 27 52.88 34.76 129.82
N SER A 28 52.42 35.09 128.62
CA SER A 28 51.12 34.67 128.10
C SER A 28 51.17 34.50 126.58
N VAL A 29 50.40 33.54 126.08
CA VAL A 29 50.20 33.29 124.64
C VAL A 29 48.75 33.43 124.22
N ALA A 30 47.90 33.97 125.09
CA ALA A 30 46.50 34.24 124.78
C ALA A 30 46.41 35.25 123.62
N GLY A 31 45.75 34.85 122.52
CA GLY A 31 45.65 35.65 121.30
C GLY A 31 46.70 35.33 120.22
N LEU A 32 47.74 34.55 120.52
CA LEU A 32 48.68 34.07 119.49
C LEU A 32 48.15 32.83 118.76
N PRO A 33 48.30 32.76 117.42
CA PRO A 33 48.03 31.55 116.66
C PRO A 33 49.13 30.49 116.88
N THR A 34 48.85 29.24 116.52
CA THR A 34 49.87 28.18 116.41
C THR A 34 50.25 28.04 114.92
N PRO A 35 51.45 28.47 114.49
CA PRO A 35 51.86 28.34 113.10
C PRO A 35 51.94 26.88 112.66
N THR A 36 51.45 26.56 111.46
CA THR A 36 51.70 25.27 110.80
C THR A 36 52.87 25.36 109.83
N ALA A 37 53.22 24.26 109.16
CA ALA A 37 54.37 24.21 108.25
C ALA A 37 54.29 25.30 107.16
N GLY A 38 55.31 26.16 107.10
CA GLY A 38 55.38 27.26 106.15
C GLY A 38 54.61 28.52 106.57
N GLU A 39 54.04 28.57 107.77
CA GLU A 39 53.42 29.76 108.37
C GLU A 39 54.34 30.40 109.42
N TYR A 40 54.17 31.69 109.64
CA TYR A 40 54.87 32.43 110.70
C TYR A 40 54.03 33.62 111.16
N PHE A 41 54.33 34.19 112.33
CA PHE A 41 53.88 35.54 112.67
C PHE A 41 55.07 36.36 113.18
N LEU A 42 54.92 37.68 113.18
CA LEU A 42 55.95 38.60 113.66
C LEU A 42 55.58 39.11 115.04
N LEU A 43 56.58 39.23 115.90
CA LEU A 43 56.49 39.96 117.17
C LEU A 43 57.59 41.02 117.21
N THR A 44 57.38 42.04 118.03
CA THR A 44 58.35 43.11 118.28
C THR A 44 58.70 43.10 119.77
N LEU A 45 59.98 42.93 120.08
CA LEU A 45 60.52 43.14 121.41
C LEU A 45 60.84 44.62 121.57
N ILE A 46 60.47 45.18 122.71
CA ILE A 46 60.47 46.62 122.95
C ILE A 46 61.29 46.92 124.20
N GLY A 47 62.31 47.76 124.04
CA GLY A 47 63.16 48.24 125.12
C GLY A 47 62.69 49.57 125.62
N LEU A 48 62.43 49.65 126.92
CA LEU A 48 62.02 50.86 127.59
C LEU A 48 63.20 51.50 128.32
N ASP A 49 63.28 52.83 128.30
CA ASP A 49 64.18 53.59 129.17
C ASP A 49 63.64 53.63 130.62
N ALA A 50 64.39 54.26 131.52
CA ALA A 50 64.00 54.38 132.93
C ALA A 50 62.68 55.17 133.15
N ASN A 51 62.23 55.93 132.16
CA ASN A 51 60.98 56.70 132.19
C ASN A 51 59.82 55.95 131.50
N GLY A 52 60.06 54.74 130.99
CA GLY A 52 59.07 53.94 130.27
C GLY A 52 58.93 54.29 128.78
N ASN A 53 59.83 55.08 128.19
CA ASN A 53 59.79 55.40 126.76
C ASN A 53 60.47 54.30 125.94
N GLU A 54 59.91 53.99 124.77
CA GLU A 54 60.51 53.03 123.84
C GLU A 54 61.77 53.61 123.18
N VAL A 55 62.90 52.92 123.35
CA VAL A 55 64.20 53.36 122.83
C VAL A 55 64.85 52.32 121.92
N LEU A 56 64.37 51.07 121.93
CA LEU A 56 64.91 49.96 121.14
C LEU A 56 63.77 49.06 120.66
N TRP A 57 63.89 48.52 119.44
CA TRP A 57 62.94 47.56 118.87
C TRP A 57 63.67 46.45 118.14
N GLU A 58 63.16 45.23 118.24
CA GLU A 58 63.58 44.11 117.39
C GLU A 58 62.36 43.34 116.89
N VAL A 59 62.26 43.15 115.58
CA VAL A 59 61.22 42.30 114.99
C VAL A 59 61.75 40.87 114.90
N VAL A 60 60.98 39.92 115.41
CA VAL A 60 61.30 38.50 115.38
C VAL A 60 60.23 37.73 114.62
N LYS A 61 60.64 36.68 113.90
CA LYS A 61 59.74 35.80 113.17
C LYS A 61 59.52 34.51 113.96
N VAL A 62 58.31 34.32 114.47
CA VAL A 62 57.92 33.11 115.19
C VAL A 62 57.46 32.05 114.19
N THR A 63 58.13 30.91 114.16
CA THR A 63 57.85 29.79 113.25
C THR A 63 57.21 28.61 113.94
N THR A 64 57.29 28.52 115.28
CA THR A 64 56.66 27.44 116.06
C THR A 64 56.30 27.96 117.45
N ARG A 65 55.16 27.51 117.97
CA ARG A 65 54.73 27.76 119.36
C ARG A 65 54.40 26.43 120.03
N ALA A 66 55.04 26.15 121.16
CA ALA A 66 54.72 25.04 122.05
C ALA A 66 54.45 25.60 123.46
N GLY A 67 53.18 25.70 123.84
CA GLY A 67 52.80 26.38 125.08
C GLY A 67 53.25 27.85 125.08
N SER A 68 53.97 28.25 126.14
CA SER A 68 54.56 29.59 126.29
C SER A 68 55.94 29.76 125.63
N THR A 69 56.44 28.73 124.95
CA THR A 69 57.75 28.74 124.29
C THR A 69 57.57 28.98 122.79
N LEU A 70 58.25 30.00 122.28
CA LEU A 70 58.22 30.45 120.90
C LEU A 70 59.58 30.18 120.25
N THR A 71 59.59 29.42 119.15
CA THR A 71 60.77 29.28 118.30
C THR A 71 60.79 30.42 117.30
N VAL A 72 61.88 31.18 117.27
CA VAL A 72 61.98 32.39 116.46
C VAL A 72 63.24 32.46 115.61
N SER A 73 63.15 33.17 114.50
CA SER A 73 64.30 33.78 113.83
C SER A 73 64.39 35.24 114.28
N ARG A 74 65.54 35.62 114.83
CA ARG A 74 65.88 36.98 115.26
C ARG A 74 66.15 37.90 114.07
N ASP A 75 66.33 39.20 114.33
CA ASP A 75 66.73 40.19 113.32
C ASP A 75 65.89 40.17 112.03
N GLN A 76 64.58 40.39 112.15
CA GLN A 76 63.74 40.58 110.98
C GLN A 76 63.71 42.06 110.60
N GLU A 77 63.57 42.30 109.30
CA GLU A 77 63.46 43.64 108.72
C GLU A 77 64.66 44.56 109.04
N GLY A 78 65.84 43.98 109.30
CA GLY A 78 67.08 44.71 109.57
C GLY A 78 67.09 45.44 110.92
N THR A 79 66.27 45.00 111.88
CA THR A 79 66.19 45.61 113.21
C THR A 79 67.38 45.28 114.12
N GLY A 80 68.16 44.26 113.78
CA GLY A 80 69.35 43.78 114.47
C GLY A 80 69.01 42.93 115.70
N SER A 81 69.66 41.77 115.85
CA SER A 81 69.50 40.94 117.05
C SER A 81 70.21 41.55 118.26
N ARG A 82 69.52 41.61 119.41
CA ARG A 82 70.05 42.22 120.65
C ARG A 82 69.78 41.35 121.88
N ASP A 83 70.46 41.68 122.98
CA ASP A 83 70.16 41.13 124.30
C ASP A 83 68.92 41.81 124.88
N TRP A 84 68.04 41.02 125.50
CA TRP A 84 66.80 41.49 126.11
C TRP A 84 66.67 40.96 127.54
N PRO A 85 66.50 41.83 128.55
CA PRO A 85 66.33 41.40 129.94
C PRO A 85 64.97 40.70 130.16
N ASP A 86 64.87 39.95 131.26
CA ASP A 86 63.59 39.41 131.74
C ASP A 86 62.56 40.53 131.92
N GLY A 87 61.29 40.26 131.61
CA GLY A 87 60.21 41.24 131.64
C GLY A 87 60.13 42.18 130.44
N THR A 88 61.00 42.04 129.42
CA THR A 88 60.92 42.82 128.17
C THR A 88 59.53 42.74 127.55
N LEU A 89 58.97 43.86 127.13
CA LEU A 89 57.65 43.93 126.48
C LEU A 89 57.73 43.32 125.07
N VAL A 90 56.77 42.45 124.75
CA VAL A 90 56.67 41.76 123.46
C VAL A 90 55.27 41.97 122.89
N GLU A 91 55.17 42.58 121.72
CA GLU A 91 53.89 42.91 121.08
C GLU A 91 53.81 42.41 119.65
N ALA A 92 52.60 42.17 119.15
CA ALA A 92 52.37 42.00 117.72
C ALA A 92 52.09 43.37 117.08
N ARG A 93 53.08 43.94 116.40
CA ARG A 93 52.96 45.22 115.68
C ARG A 93 52.91 45.01 114.17
N LEU A 94 52.20 45.90 113.48
CA LEU A 94 52.24 45.96 112.02
C LEU A 94 53.61 46.49 111.59
N THR A 95 54.30 45.79 110.68
CA THR A 95 55.64 46.14 110.21
C THR A 95 55.64 46.56 108.73
N ALA A 96 56.68 47.26 108.28
CA ALA A 96 56.81 47.65 106.87
C ALA A 96 56.90 46.41 105.95
N GLY A 97 57.64 45.38 106.37
CA GLY A 97 57.72 44.11 105.64
C GLY A 97 56.37 43.40 105.53
N SER A 98 55.50 43.54 106.53
CA SER A 98 54.13 43.00 106.50
C SER A 98 53.25 43.64 105.42
N MET A 99 53.49 44.91 105.09
CA MET A 99 52.71 45.68 104.11
C MET A 99 53.30 45.64 102.69
N GLY A 100 54.61 45.39 102.53
CA GLY A 100 55.30 45.42 101.24
C GLY A 100 54.86 44.37 100.21
N GLY A 101 54.09 43.36 100.60
CA GLY A 101 53.56 42.32 99.70
C GLY A 101 52.10 42.52 99.26
N LYS A 102 51.48 43.66 99.59
CA LYS A 102 50.09 43.95 99.22
C LYS A 102 50.01 44.65 97.87
N GLN A 103 48.94 44.38 97.13
CA GLN A 103 48.66 45.05 95.85
C GLN A 103 47.99 46.39 96.11
N ASP A 104 48.48 47.45 95.45
CA ASP A 104 47.83 48.77 95.47
C ASP A 104 46.45 48.70 94.82
N VAL A 105 45.51 49.49 95.34
CA VAL A 105 44.15 49.57 94.80
C VAL A 105 44.21 50.25 93.42
N ALA A 106 43.99 49.49 92.35
CA ALA A 106 43.89 50.01 90.99
C ALA A 106 42.45 49.95 90.47
N VAL A 107 41.94 51.07 89.94
CA VAL A 107 40.53 51.20 89.54
C VAL A 107 40.07 50.12 88.55
N ASN A 108 40.94 49.73 87.61
CA ASN A 108 40.64 48.69 86.63
C ASN A 108 40.64 47.28 87.23
N LEU A 109 41.44 47.03 88.28
CA LEU A 109 41.45 45.74 88.97
C LEU A 109 40.22 45.58 89.86
N THR A 110 39.77 46.66 90.50
CA THR A 110 38.49 46.70 91.20
C THR A 110 37.35 46.43 90.22
N ALA A 111 37.29 47.15 89.08
CA ALA A 111 36.25 46.95 88.08
C ALA A 111 36.24 45.53 87.48
N LEU A 112 37.42 44.91 87.29
CA LEU A 112 37.52 43.53 86.83
C LEU A 112 37.06 42.53 87.91
N ALA A 113 37.41 42.77 89.18
CA ALA A 113 37.02 41.92 90.31
C ALA A 113 35.51 41.95 90.61
N GLU A 114 34.82 43.04 90.21
CA GLU A 114 33.37 43.19 90.33
C GLU A 114 32.59 42.44 89.23
N LEU A 115 33.25 41.99 88.16
CA LEU A 115 32.57 41.23 87.09
C LEU A 115 32.17 39.85 87.59
N THR A 116 30.90 39.50 87.38
CA THR A 116 30.44 38.12 87.59
C THR A 116 30.91 37.24 86.44
N GLY A 117 31.85 36.35 86.70
CA GLY A 117 32.29 35.35 85.72
C GLY A 117 31.14 34.41 85.34
N ALA A 118 30.84 34.29 84.04
CA ALA A 118 29.83 33.38 83.52
C ALA A 118 30.33 32.72 82.21
N PRO A 119 29.88 31.50 81.88
CA PRO A 119 30.19 30.88 80.60
C PRO A 119 29.75 31.77 79.44
N ASN A 120 30.49 31.71 78.33
CA ASN A 120 30.12 32.37 77.06
C ASN A 120 30.04 33.90 77.15
N ARG A 121 30.85 34.53 78.01
CA ARG A 121 30.96 35.99 78.14
C ARG A 121 32.38 36.47 77.79
N SER A 122 32.50 37.70 77.32
CA SER A 122 33.78 38.42 77.18
C SER A 122 33.70 39.79 77.86
N VAL A 123 34.85 40.29 78.32
CA VAL A 123 34.98 41.55 79.06
C VAL A 123 35.27 42.70 78.09
N TYR A 124 34.66 43.86 78.35
CA TYR A 124 34.95 45.10 77.63
C TYR A 124 34.82 46.31 78.56
N PHE A 125 35.44 47.43 78.18
CA PHE A 125 35.28 48.69 78.88
C PHE A 125 34.02 49.41 78.42
N THR A 126 33.21 49.87 79.37
CA THR A 126 32.06 50.74 79.12
C THR A 126 32.39 52.22 79.34
N ALA A 127 33.41 52.50 80.16
CA ALA A 127 34.03 53.81 80.38
C ALA A 127 35.42 53.63 81.01
N ALA A 128 36.16 54.72 81.22
CA ALA A 128 37.42 54.67 81.98
C ALA A 128 37.15 54.16 83.42
N GLY A 129 37.78 53.05 83.81
CA GLY A 129 37.57 52.43 85.12
C GLY A 129 36.24 51.68 85.28
N ALA A 130 35.48 51.47 84.21
CA ALA A 130 34.25 50.67 84.22
C ALA A 130 34.31 49.55 83.18
N MET A 131 34.04 48.32 83.61
CA MET A 131 34.00 47.15 82.75
C MET A 131 32.62 46.49 82.80
N SER A 132 32.25 45.78 81.74
CA SER A 132 31.05 44.96 81.69
C SER A 132 31.32 43.69 80.86
N VAL A 133 30.33 42.81 80.80
CA VAL A 133 30.38 41.57 80.01
C VAL A 133 29.29 41.54 78.94
N TYR A 134 29.63 41.01 77.76
CA TYR A 134 28.66 40.73 76.68
C TYR A 134 28.65 39.26 76.31
N ASP A 135 27.52 38.77 75.79
CA ASP A 135 27.33 37.38 75.37
C ASP A 135 28.13 37.07 74.08
N LEU A 136 28.85 35.95 74.10
CA LEU A 136 29.48 35.33 72.94
C LEU A 136 28.72 34.06 72.55
N THR A 137 28.25 34.00 71.31
CA THR A 137 27.70 32.77 70.75
C THR A 137 28.77 31.68 70.66
N VAL A 138 28.36 30.42 70.46
CA VAL A 138 29.30 29.31 70.20
C VAL A 138 30.21 29.65 69.03
N PHE A 139 29.62 30.17 67.94
CA PHE A 139 30.35 30.62 66.77
C PHE A 139 31.29 31.80 67.07
N GLY A 140 30.84 32.79 67.84
CA GLY A 140 31.68 33.92 68.25
C GLY A 140 32.94 33.48 68.99
N ARG A 141 32.83 32.49 69.88
CA ARG A 141 34.01 31.91 70.56
C ARG A 141 34.94 31.17 69.60
N GLN A 142 34.39 30.45 68.62
CA GLN A 142 35.20 29.78 67.60
C GLN A 142 35.98 30.80 66.76
N VAL A 143 35.35 31.92 66.37
CA VAL A 143 36.00 33.01 65.62
C VAL A 143 37.12 33.66 66.45
N SER A 144 36.85 34.03 67.71
CA SER A 144 37.86 34.61 68.61
C SER A 144 39.02 33.66 68.95
N GLY A 145 38.81 32.35 68.84
CA GLY A 145 39.82 31.31 69.07
C GLY A 145 40.65 30.93 67.84
N CYS A 146 40.37 31.50 66.66
CA CYS A 146 41.14 31.22 65.44
C CYS A 146 42.59 31.71 65.57
N ALA A 147 43.56 30.81 65.41
CA ALA A 147 44.99 31.13 65.56
C ALA A 147 45.56 31.99 64.42
N ASN A 148 44.92 32.02 63.25
CA ASN A 148 45.32 32.80 62.08
C ASN A 148 44.18 32.87 61.05
N ASP A 149 44.39 33.61 59.96
CA ASP A 149 43.40 33.79 58.90
C ASP A 149 43.02 32.47 58.21
N ALA A 150 43.94 31.49 58.12
CA ALA A 150 43.66 30.20 57.50
C ALA A 150 42.70 29.36 58.35
N ALA A 151 42.86 29.38 59.67
CA ALA A 151 41.93 28.76 60.61
C ALA A 151 40.55 29.42 60.53
N LEU A 152 40.48 30.76 60.44
CA LEU A 152 39.22 31.49 60.27
C LEU A 152 38.51 31.14 58.96
N ARG A 153 39.23 31.12 57.82
CA ARG A 153 38.66 30.71 56.53
C ARG A 153 38.11 29.28 56.55
N THR A 154 38.79 28.38 57.26
CA THR A 154 38.33 27.00 57.46
C THR A 154 37.06 26.95 58.28
N LEU A 155 37.00 27.70 59.40
CA LEU A 155 35.81 27.81 60.26
C LEU A 155 34.58 28.34 59.48
N LEU A 156 34.80 29.32 58.59
CA LEU A 156 33.75 29.91 57.75
C LEU A 156 33.41 29.09 56.51
N ALA A 157 34.08 27.95 56.29
CA ALA A 157 33.95 27.10 55.09
C ALA A 157 34.14 27.86 53.75
N LEU A 158 34.96 28.90 53.73
CA LEU A 158 35.14 29.74 52.53
C LEU A 158 36.09 29.13 51.48
N GLY A 159 36.72 28.00 51.79
CA GLY A 159 37.64 27.29 50.90
C GLY A 159 38.80 28.16 50.41
N SER A 160 39.29 27.87 49.20
CA SER A 160 40.32 28.67 48.51
C SER A 160 39.81 30.01 47.96
N ALA A 161 38.49 30.21 47.90
CA ALA A 161 37.90 31.44 47.38
C ALA A 161 38.24 32.65 48.27
N ALA A 162 38.34 32.48 49.60
CA ALA A 162 38.65 33.56 50.53
C ALA A 162 40.11 34.03 50.56
N THR A 163 41.03 33.36 49.85
CA THR A 163 42.40 33.89 49.65
C THR A 163 42.52 34.71 48.37
N ARG A 164 41.48 34.74 47.53
CA ARG A 164 41.50 35.46 46.25
C ARG A 164 40.87 36.84 46.43
N ASN A 165 41.50 37.86 45.84
CA ASN A 165 40.93 39.20 45.82
C ASN A 165 39.59 39.17 45.09
N ALA A 166 38.49 39.48 45.79
CA ALA A 166 37.22 39.77 45.13
C ALA A 166 37.42 41.08 44.36
N THR A 167 37.76 40.99 43.08
CA THR A 167 38.00 42.19 42.28
C THR A 167 36.65 42.86 42.00
N THR A 168 36.62 44.18 42.20
CA THR A 168 35.56 45.05 41.70
C THR A 168 35.86 45.51 40.27
N SER A 169 37.00 45.08 39.71
CA SER A 169 37.43 45.48 38.38
C SER A 169 36.59 44.82 37.30
N ALA A 170 36.07 45.62 36.37
CA ALA A 170 35.38 45.14 35.18
C ALA A 170 36.33 44.40 34.20
N THR A 171 37.65 44.41 34.46
CA THR A 171 38.68 43.88 33.56
C THR A 171 39.43 42.66 34.10
N ASP A 172 38.93 42.00 35.14
CA ASP A 172 39.54 40.77 35.67
C ASP A 172 39.28 39.57 34.75
N THR A 173 40.38 39.05 34.19
CA THR A 173 40.42 37.97 33.18
C THR A 173 40.84 36.62 33.76
N THR A 174 40.90 36.46 35.09
CA THR A 174 41.32 35.18 35.69
C THR A 174 40.27 34.07 35.47
N SER A 175 40.74 32.86 35.15
CA SER A 175 39.91 31.72 34.67
C SER A 175 38.94 31.13 35.69
N GLU A 176 38.92 31.63 36.92
CA GLU A 176 38.18 31.05 38.03
C GLU A 176 37.15 32.03 38.60
N ARG A 177 36.67 32.96 37.76
CA ARG A 177 35.62 33.92 38.12
C ARG A 177 34.33 33.20 38.51
N LEU A 178 33.76 33.58 39.65
CA LEU A 178 32.38 33.27 40.00
C LEU A 178 31.48 33.99 38.98
N TRP A 179 30.74 33.22 38.18
CA TRP A 179 29.85 33.74 37.13
C TRP A 179 28.81 34.70 37.74
N ARG A 180 28.86 35.99 37.40
CA ARG A 180 27.83 36.96 37.80
C ARG A 180 26.75 36.98 36.73
N THR A 181 25.49 37.20 37.11
CA THR A 181 24.35 37.29 36.15
C THR A 181 24.56 38.39 35.10
N ASN A 182 25.42 39.37 35.38
CA ASN A 182 25.81 40.43 34.44
C ASN A 182 26.93 40.04 33.48
N ASP A 183 27.56 38.87 33.62
CA ASP A 183 28.55 38.36 32.65
C ASP A 183 27.89 37.78 31.39
N LEU A 184 26.56 37.74 31.38
CA LEU A 184 25.76 37.57 30.17
C LEU A 184 25.62 38.88 29.37
N VAL A 185 26.17 39.99 29.86
CA VAL A 185 26.10 41.29 29.19
C VAL A 185 27.37 41.51 28.36
N LYS A 186 27.13 41.60 27.04
CA LYS A 186 28.08 41.87 25.96
C LYS A 186 29.26 42.75 26.36
N GLN A 187 30.47 42.23 26.13
CA GLN A 187 31.67 43.06 26.04
C GLN A 187 31.61 43.93 24.79
N THR A 188 32.16 45.14 24.90
CA THR A 188 32.17 46.23 23.90
C THR A 188 33.13 45.99 22.73
N GLY A 189 33.67 44.78 22.56
CA GLY A 189 34.66 44.43 21.53
C GLY A 189 34.13 43.41 20.50
N PRO A 190 34.49 43.51 19.21
CA PRO A 190 34.04 42.60 18.15
C PRO A 190 34.72 41.22 18.15
N LYS A 191 35.75 40.99 18.98
CA LYS A 191 36.43 39.69 19.14
C LYS A 191 36.81 39.47 20.61
N ASP A 192 36.48 38.30 21.15
CA ASP A 192 37.08 37.76 22.38
C ASP A 192 37.79 36.46 21.99
N THR A 193 39.07 36.36 22.37
CA THR A 193 39.99 35.28 22.00
C THR A 193 40.27 34.34 23.17
N THR A 194 39.49 34.43 24.26
CA THR A 194 39.75 33.70 25.50
C THR A 194 39.22 32.26 25.40
N ALA A 195 40.11 31.28 25.63
CA ALA A 195 39.77 29.85 25.62
C ALA A 195 38.81 29.49 26.76
N GLY A 196 37.72 28.77 26.44
CA GLY A 196 36.74 28.26 27.41
C GLY A 196 35.43 29.07 27.54
N SER A 197 35.26 30.14 26.76
CA SER A 197 33.97 30.83 26.62
C SER A 197 32.99 30.00 25.77
N VAL A 198 31.75 29.87 26.24
CA VAL A 198 30.73 28.98 25.64
C VAL A 198 30.00 29.60 24.44
N LEU A 199 30.18 30.91 24.18
CA LEU A 199 29.56 31.60 23.04
C LEU A 199 30.40 32.77 22.55
N LEU A 200 31.19 32.57 21.49
CA LEU A 200 31.85 33.63 20.73
C LEU A 200 31.92 33.35 19.22
N GLN A 201 32.04 34.48 18.50
CA GLN A 201 32.02 34.70 17.05
C GLN A 201 30.62 34.68 16.42
N GLY A 202 30.05 35.90 16.28
CA GLY A 202 28.70 36.14 15.74
C GLY A 202 27.68 36.81 16.68
N ALA A 203 28.07 37.39 17.82
CA ALA A 203 27.14 38.02 18.78
C ALA A 203 26.54 39.38 18.32
N GLY A 204 26.24 39.52 17.03
CA GLY A 204 25.20 40.44 16.58
C GLY A 204 23.88 39.93 17.15
N GLY A 205 23.21 40.73 17.96
CA GLY A 205 21.93 40.31 18.54
C GLY A 205 21.02 39.86 17.42
N TRP A 206 20.35 38.72 17.60
CA TRP A 206 19.25 38.31 16.72
C TRP A 206 18.41 39.56 16.45
N MET A 207 18.43 40.04 15.21
CA MET A 207 17.54 41.03 14.62
C MET A 207 17.85 42.54 14.73
N GLY A 208 19.05 42.99 15.14
CA GLY A 208 19.35 44.45 15.18
C GLY A 208 20.68 44.91 14.57
N THR A 209 21.77 44.17 14.81
CA THR A 209 23.14 44.56 14.44
C THR A 209 23.96 43.32 14.07
N ALA A 210 23.49 42.55 13.09
CA ALA A 210 24.33 41.52 12.50
C ALA A 210 25.57 42.20 11.87
N PRO A 211 26.79 41.64 12.01
CA PRO A 211 27.95 42.17 11.33
C PRO A 211 27.68 42.21 9.82
N VAL A 212 27.81 43.41 9.27
CA VAL A 212 27.63 43.67 7.84
C VAL A 212 28.90 43.25 7.13
N LEU A 213 28.81 42.32 6.18
CA LEU A 213 29.93 42.05 5.29
C LEU A 213 30.21 43.31 4.48
N THR A 214 31.39 43.90 4.69
CA THR A 214 31.85 45.06 3.91
C THR A 214 32.20 44.66 2.48
N SER A 215 32.58 43.39 2.27
CA SER A 215 32.77 42.75 0.98
C SER A 215 31.46 42.14 0.46
N ASN A 216 31.22 42.20 -0.85
CA ASN A 216 30.14 41.44 -1.50
C ASN A 216 30.54 39.97 -1.79
N ASP A 217 31.69 39.52 -1.30
CA ASP A 217 32.17 38.15 -1.45
C ASP A 217 32.00 37.34 -0.14
N PHE A 218 31.12 36.33 -0.19
CA PHE A 218 30.87 35.41 0.92
C PHE A 218 31.98 34.35 1.13
N ASP A 219 32.96 34.27 0.22
CA ASP A 219 34.05 33.28 0.28
C ASP A 219 35.31 33.87 0.94
N ASN A 220 35.54 35.17 0.75
CA ASN A 220 36.78 35.86 1.07
C ASN A 220 36.95 36.20 2.57
N ASP A 221 35.89 36.08 3.37
CA ASP A 221 35.97 36.43 4.79
C ASP A 221 36.21 35.23 5.69
N SER A 222 37.48 34.82 5.79
CA SER A 222 37.95 33.82 6.76
C SER A 222 37.69 34.19 8.23
N THR A 223 37.16 35.40 8.49
CA THR A 223 37.02 35.99 9.81
C THR A 223 35.62 35.86 10.41
N TYR A 224 34.62 35.39 9.67
CA TYR A 224 33.23 35.34 10.16
C TYR A 224 32.60 33.94 10.11
N ASN A 225 32.73 33.22 11.22
CA ASN A 225 31.80 32.16 11.62
C ASN A 225 30.62 32.79 12.35
N GLY A 226 29.38 32.44 11.98
CA GLY A 226 28.15 32.94 12.59
C GLY A 226 27.11 33.45 11.58
N LEU A 227 26.12 34.19 12.10
CA LEU A 227 25.10 34.87 11.28
C LEU A 227 25.68 36.18 10.73
N VAL A 228 25.77 36.29 9.40
CA VAL A 228 26.20 37.50 8.70
C VAL A 228 25.10 38.03 7.80
N ARG A 229 25.07 39.36 7.63
CA ARG A 229 24.16 40.05 6.72
C ARG A 229 24.96 40.77 5.65
N SER A 230 24.54 40.67 4.38
CA SER A 230 25.05 41.53 3.31
C SER A 230 24.09 42.69 3.10
N ASP A 231 24.53 43.92 3.43
CA ASP A 231 23.79 45.16 3.16
C ASP A 231 24.17 45.84 1.85
N ASN A 232 25.16 45.31 1.14
CA ASN A 232 25.51 45.83 -0.16
C ASN A 232 24.36 45.53 -1.13
N SER A 233 23.79 46.57 -1.73
CA SER A 233 22.75 46.50 -2.78
C SER A 233 23.24 45.89 -4.10
N ILE A 234 24.44 45.29 -4.08
CA ILE A 234 25.14 44.71 -5.23
C ILE A 234 25.05 43.19 -5.09
N ALA A 235 24.77 42.49 -6.18
CA ALA A 235 24.79 41.02 -6.20
C ALA A 235 26.11 40.52 -5.61
N ALA A 236 26.02 39.59 -4.66
CA ALA A 236 27.21 38.98 -4.10
C ALA A 236 27.97 38.21 -5.20
N LEU A 237 29.30 38.39 -5.27
CA LEU A 237 30.14 37.84 -6.34
C LEU A 237 30.02 36.30 -6.43
N ASN A 238 29.87 35.67 -5.26
CA ASN A 238 29.70 34.24 -5.07
C ASN A 238 28.39 33.93 -4.31
N GLY A 239 27.33 34.71 -4.52
CA GLY A 239 26.01 34.47 -3.92
C GLY A 239 25.18 33.43 -4.68
N PRO A 240 24.05 32.96 -4.12
CA PRO A 240 23.08 32.16 -4.86
C PRO A 240 22.61 32.87 -6.15
N PRO A 241 22.23 32.14 -7.21
CA PRO A 241 21.75 32.73 -8.46
C PRO A 241 20.55 33.67 -8.22
N VAL A 242 20.69 34.94 -8.61
CA VAL A 242 19.73 36.00 -8.27
C VAL A 242 18.63 36.10 -9.32
N LEU A 243 17.36 36.14 -8.87
CA LEU A 243 16.26 36.69 -9.66
C LEU A 243 16.03 38.15 -9.25
N GLY A 244 16.61 39.08 -9.99
CA GLY A 244 16.27 40.51 -9.91
C GLY A 244 17.00 41.32 -8.84
N ALA A 245 17.38 42.53 -9.22
CA ALA A 245 18.12 43.48 -8.41
C ALA A 245 17.29 44.01 -7.24
N ASN A 246 17.47 43.44 -6.04
CA ASN A 246 17.57 44.13 -4.74
C ASN A 246 17.28 43.15 -3.61
N MET A 247 18.35 42.66 -2.94
CA MET A 247 18.16 41.56 -2.01
C MET A 247 19.24 41.33 -0.93
N VAL A 248 18.81 41.40 0.34
CA VAL A 248 19.61 41.20 1.56
C VAL A 248 19.70 39.70 1.89
N TYR A 249 20.93 39.19 1.96
CA TYR A 249 21.21 37.82 2.38
C TYR A 249 21.50 37.76 3.89
N THR A 250 20.80 36.86 4.60
CA THR A 250 21.28 36.37 5.89
C THR A 250 21.90 35.00 5.64
N ALA A 251 23.21 34.88 5.86
CA ALA A 251 23.91 33.61 5.76
C ALA A 251 24.34 33.16 7.16
N LEU A 252 24.04 31.91 7.52
CA LEU A 252 24.74 31.24 8.60
C LEU A 252 25.98 30.58 8.00
N ASN A 253 27.16 31.10 8.34
CA ASN A 253 28.44 30.52 7.95
C ASN A 253 29.02 29.73 9.11
N ALA A 254 29.28 28.44 8.89
CA ALA A 254 29.90 27.58 9.88
C ALA A 254 31.10 26.87 9.25
N ARG A 255 32.30 27.39 9.52
CA ARG A 255 33.56 26.69 9.22
C ARG A 255 34.02 25.89 10.43
N PHE A 256 34.21 24.60 10.24
CA PHE A 256 34.82 23.71 11.22
C PHE A 256 36.34 23.94 11.31
N ASN A 257 36.98 24.24 10.18
CA ASN A 257 38.38 24.66 10.09
C ASN A 257 38.62 25.40 8.76
N ALA A 258 39.88 25.72 8.44
CA ALA A 258 40.23 26.42 7.20
C ALA A 258 39.79 25.69 5.92
N SER A 259 39.60 24.37 5.98
CA SER A 259 39.36 23.49 4.83
C SER A 259 37.96 22.88 4.76
N TYR A 260 37.15 23.02 5.80
CA TYR A 260 35.80 22.45 5.82
C TYR A 260 34.80 23.39 6.48
N GLY A 261 33.67 23.57 5.82
CA GLY A 261 32.58 24.42 6.29
C GLY A 261 31.30 24.25 5.50
N TRP A 262 30.28 24.99 5.89
CA TRP A 262 29.03 25.08 5.16
C TRP A 262 28.38 26.44 5.34
N GLN A 263 27.54 26.80 4.38
CA GLN A 263 26.77 28.02 4.39
C GLN A 263 25.31 27.73 4.07
N LEU A 264 24.42 28.28 4.89
CA LEU A 264 22.99 28.36 4.63
C LEU A 264 22.64 29.82 4.34
N GLY A 265 22.26 30.12 3.11
CA GLY A 265 21.87 31.46 2.67
C GLY A 265 20.36 31.57 2.49
N VAL A 266 19.75 32.67 2.92
CA VAL A 266 18.36 33.01 2.60
C VAL A 266 18.34 34.32 1.81
N SER A 267 17.63 34.33 0.68
CA SER A 267 17.26 35.54 -0.05
C SER A 267 15.75 35.76 0.08
N THR A 268 15.29 37.00 0.25
CA THR A 268 13.89 37.41 -0.02
C THR A 268 13.77 38.10 -1.40
N SER A 269 12.80 38.95 -1.68
CA SER A 269 12.89 39.96 -2.75
C SER A 269 12.55 41.30 -2.08
N GLY A 270 13.44 42.29 -2.17
CA GLY A 270 13.53 43.41 -1.22
C GLY A 270 12.34 44.39 -1.15
N ALA A 271 11.14 44.05 -1.60
CA ALA A 271 10.00 44.95 -1.66
C ALA A 271 8.70 44.46 -0.99
N SER A 272 8.50 43.17 -0.70
CA SER A 272 7.27 42.73 -0.01
C SER A 272 7.43 41.38 0.71
N PRO A 273 6.95 41.22 1.95
CA PRO A 273 6.92 39.93 2.67
C PRO A 273 5.90 38.93 2.10
N THR A 274 5.09 39.31 1.11
CA THR A 274 4.05 38.45 0.54
C THR A 274 4.59 37.59 -0.62
N ASP A 275 5.14 36.44 -0.23
CA ASP A 275 5.11 35.12 -0.93
C ASP A 275 5.79 34.86 -2.29
N ALA A 276 6.32 35.83 -3.04
CA ALA A 276 6.89 35.51 -4.37
C ALA A 276 8.42 35.36 -4.46
N GLY A 277 9.17 35.64 -3.39
CA GLY A 277 10.63 35.86 -3.52
C GLY A 277 11.55 35.21 -2.48
N VAL A 278 11.03 34.50 -1.47
CA VAL A 278 11.91 33.92 -0.45
C VAL A 278 12.47 32.59 -0.90
N ARG A 279 13.79 32.43 -0.86
CA ARG A 279 14.54 31.23 -1.24
C ARG A 279 15.59 30.92 -0.18
N ALA A 280 15.82 29.64 0.10
CA ALA A 280 16.86 29.14 0.98
C ALA A 280 17.80 28.22 0.20
N PHE A 281 19.10 28.41 0.39
CA PHE A 281 20.16 27.72 -0.32
C PHE A 281 21.21 27.17 0.64
N LEU A 282 21.82 26.04 0.29
CA LEU A 282 22.92 25.43 1.03
C LEU A 282 24.11 25.20 0.10
N ARG A 283 25.33 25.39 0.62
CA ARG A 283 26.56 24.90 -0.01
C ARG A 283 27.56 24.46 1.05
N ASN A 284 28.54 23.66 0.63
CA ASN A 284 29.64 23.20 1.48
C ASN A 284 30.99 23.71 0.95
N GLU A 285 31.96 23.83 1.87
CA GLU A 285 33.36 24.09 1.59
C GLU A 285 34.16 22.81 1.82
N VAL A 286 34.96 22.42 0.84
CA VAL A 286 35.87 21.28 0.93
C VAL A 286 37.21 21.70 0.36
N ASN A 287 38.28 21.56 1.15
CA ASN A 287 39.65 21.94 0.80
C ASN A 287 39.78 23.41 0.32
N ASN A 288 39.15 24.34 1.06
CA ASN A 288 39.14 25.78 0.78
C ASN A 288 38.43 26.15 -0.54
N LEU A 289 37.61 25.26 -1.08
CA LEU A 289 36.81 25.49 -2.28
C LEU A 289 35.32 25.33 -1.95
N TRP A 290 34.52 26.36 -2.26
CA TRP A 290 33.08 26.32 -2.08
C TRP A 290 32.39 25.63 -3.25
N SER A 291 31.41 24.79 -2.95
CA SER A 291 30.50 24.25 -3.96
C SER A 291 29.57 25.35 -4.49
N ASN A 292 28.92 25.08 -5.62
CA ASN A 292 27.76 25.86 -6.04
C ASN A 292 26.64 25.76 -4.98
N TYR A 293 25.81 26.81 -4.89
CA TYR A 293 24.61 26.77 -4.07
C TYR A 293 23.58 25.79 -4.63
N ALA A 294 23.08 24.91 -3.76
CA ALA A 294 21.91 24.10 -4.00
C ALA A 294 20.69 24.77 -3.35
N GLU A 295 19.61 24.96 -4.11
CA GLU A 295 18.35 25.49 -3.58
C GLU A 295 17.65 24.42 -2.73
N LEU A 296 17.44 24.69 -1.44
CA LEU A 296 16.70 23.81 -0.52
C LEU A 296 15.20 24.09 -0.57
N TRP A 297 14.83 25.37 -0.70
CA TRP A 297 13.46 25.81 -0.57
C TRP A 297 13.23 27.12 -1.32
N HIS A 298 12.04 27.30 -1.90
CA HIS A 298 11.52 28.60 -2.29
C HIS A 298 10.02 28.69 -2.00
N SER A 299 9.51 29.90 -1.82
CA SER A 299 8.09 30.15 -1.49
C SER A 299 7.10 29.58 -2.52
N LEU A 300 7.55 29.35 -3.77
CA LEU A 300 6.74 28.69 -4.81
C LEU A 300 6.79 27.13 -4.79
N ASN A 301 7.67 26.48 -4.02
CA ASN A 301 7.82 25.01 -3.98
C ASN A 301 7.00 24.36 -2.85
N PHE A 302 6.77 25.08 -1.74
CA PHE A 302 6.22 24.49 -0.51
C PHE A 302 4.90 25.15 -0.09
N ASN A 303 3.89 25.10 -0.96
CA ASN A 303 2.52 25.35 -0.54
C ASN A 303 1.87 24.01 -0.12
N PRO A 304 1.69 23.73 1.20
CA PRO A 304 1.11 22.47 1.67
C PRO A 304 -0.35 22.27 1.22
N ALA A 305 -1.07 23.33 0.83
CA ALA A 305 -2.43 23.22 0.28
C ALA A 305 -2.45 22.67 -1.17
N LEU A 306 -1.29 22.60 -1.86
CA LEU A 306 -1.18 22.08 -3.22
C LEU A 306 -0.58 20.66 -3.30
N LYS A 307 -0.17 20.04 -2.19
CA LYS A 307 0.40 18.67 -2.19
C LYS A 307 -0.61 17.52 -2.16
N ALA A 308 -1.92 17.80 -2.24
CA ALA A 308 -2.93 16.80 -2.57
C ALA A 308 -3.75 17.15 -3.83
N ASN A 309 -3.33 18.18 -4.57
CA ASN A 309 -3.97 18.52 -5.83
C ASN A 309 -2.92 18.55 -6.94
N THR A 310 -2.50 17.36 -7.34
CA THR A 310 -1.80 17.12 -8.61
C THR A 310 -2.79 17.25 -9.77
N LEU A 311 -3.43 18.41 -9.91
CA LEU A 311 -3.93 18.84 -11.21
C LEU A 311 -2.66 19.01 -12.06
N ASP A 312 -2.33 17.99 -12.87
CA ASP A 312 -1.27 17.96 -13.88
C ASP A 312 0.17 17.57 -13.44
N ALA A 313 0.37 16.86 -12.32
CA ALA A 313 1.71 16.33 -12.02
C ALA A 313 2.06 15.15 -12.95
N SER A 314 2.93 15.42 -13.93
CA SER A 314 3.60 14.40 -14.75
C SER A 314 4.72 13.74 -13.94
N PHE A 315 4.61 12.45 -13.66
CA PHE A 315 5.71 11.67 -13.09
C PHE A 315 6.57 11.12 -14.23
N SER A 316 7.76 11.68 -14.45
CA SER A 316 8.77 11.10 -15.35
C SER A 316 9.59 10.07 -14.57
N GLY A 317 9.09 8.85 -14.40
CA GLY A 317 9.79 7.79 -13.67
C GLY A 317 8.88 6.70 -13.12
N THR A 318 9.42 5.83 -12.25
CA THR A 318 8.66 4.77 -11.56
C THR A 318 8.00 5.32 -10.29
N ALA A 319 6.68 5.17 -10.16
CA ALA A 319 5.94 5.49 -8.94
C ALA A 319 5.57 4.19 -8.20
N ASN A 320 6.07 4.02 -6.98
CA ASN A 320 5.78 2.87 -6.13
C ASN A 320 4.68 3.21 -5.12
N PHE A 321 3.55 2.51 -5.16
CA PHE A 321 2.47 2.63 -4.17
C PHE A 321 2.53 1.42 -3.22
N GLY A 322 2.84 1.64 -1.94
CA GLY A 322 3.11 0.56 -0.99
C GLY A 322 1.91 -0.28 -0.55
N ASN A 323 0.67 0.17 -0.83
CA ASN A 323 -0.56 -0.52 -0.46
C ASN A 323 -1.52 -0.64 -1.65
N ALA A 324 -2.36 0.37 -1.89
CA ALA A 324 -3.34 0.39 -2.97
C ALA A 324 -3.32 1.73 -3.72
N LEU A 325 -3.46 1.69 -5.04
CA LEU A 325 -3.76 2.86 -5.85
C LEU A 325 -5.29 3.02 -5.93
N GLN A 326 -5.87 3.90 -5.14
CA GLN A 326 -7.30 4.23 -5.20
C GLN A 326 -7.52 5.45 -6.08
N VAL A 327 -8.01 5.24 -7.31
CA VAL A 327 -8.38 6.32 -8.23
C VAL A 327 -9.87 6.59 -8.09
N SER A 328 -10.24 7.59 -7.28
CA SER A 328 -11.63 8.06 -7.14
C SER A 328 -11.80 9.33 -7.96
N THR A 329 -12.43 9.20 -9.12
CA THR A 329 -12.83 10.37 -9.93
C THR A 329 -14.34 10.48 -9.92
N THR A 330 -14.84 11.71 -9.96
CA THR A 330 -16.26 11.99 -10.18
C THR A 330 -16.71 11.71 -11.62
N SER A 331 -15.75 11.57 -12.57
CA SER A 331 -16.06 11.38 -14.01
C SER A 331 -14.96 10.70 -14.89
N GLY A 332 -13.87 10.12 -14.34
CA GLY A 332 -12.66 9.79 -15.14
C GLY A 332 -12.05 8.40 -14.90
N GLY A 333 -12.02 7.55 -15.92
CA GLY A 333 -11.36 6.24 -15.85
C GLY A 333 -9.84 6.32 -15.63
N ILE A 334 -9.23 5.18 -15.30
CA ILE A 334 -7.77 5.01 -15.32
C ILE A 334 -7.34 4.92 -16.79
N GLU A 335 -6.54 5.89 -17.26
CA GLU A 335 -5.98 5.87 -18.61
C GLU A 335 -4.55 5.33 -18.57
N VAL A 336 -4.32 4.24 -19.28
CA VAL A 336 -3.00 3.62 -19.44
C VAL A 336 -2.57 3.83 -20.88
N GLY A 337 -1.74 4.85 -21.12
CA GLY A 337 -1.24 5.23 -22.45
C GLY A 337 -0.74 6.67 -22.54
N ARG A 338 -0.18 7.04 -23.71
CA ARG A 338 0.25 8.42 -24.00
C ARG A 338 -0.89 9.19 -24.68
N ARG A 339 -1.04 10.47 -24.35
CA ARG A 339 -1.99 11.40 -25.00
C ARG A 339 -1.36 12.30 -26.07
N ASP A 340 -0.07 12.14 -26.34
CA ASP A 340 0.69 13.03 -27.22
C ASP A 340 0.48 12.77 -28.73
N GLY A 341 -0.47 11.90 -29.10
CA GLY A 341 -0.77 11.58 -30.49
C GLY A 341 0.26 10.68 -31.18
N VAL A 342 1.26 10.19 -30.45
CA VAL A 342 2.27 9.26 -30.97
C VAL A 342 1.83 7.83 -30.73
N ALA A 343 1.88 6.99 -31.76
CA ALA A 343 1.53 5.58 -31.65
C ALA A 343 2.45 4.87 -30.65
N GLY A 344 1.84 4.14 -29.69
CA GLY A 344 2.56 3.40 -28.67
C GLY A 344 1.75 2.21 -28.16
N THR A 345 2.44 1.26 -27.53
CA THR A 345 1.85 0.02 -27.03
C THR A 345 1.73 0.08 -25.51
N ALA A 346 0.64 0.66 -25.03
CA ALA A 346 0.37 0.71 -23.59
C ALA A 346 -0.20 -0.62 -23.12
N TYR A 347 0.29 -1.13 -21.99
CA TYR A 347 -0.20 -2.38 -21.40
C TYR A 347 -0.26 -2.26 -19.88
N ILE A 348 -1.22 -2.98 -19.30
CA ILE A 348 -1.20 -3.36 -17.90
C ILE A 348 -0.68 -4.80 -17.87
N ASP A 349 0.50 -5.00 -17.28
CA ASP A 349 1.09 -6.32 -17.08
C ASP A 349 0.83 -6.80 -15.66
N MET A 350 0.43 -8.06 -15.53
CA MET A 350 0.34 -8.74 -14.24
C MET A 350 1.37 -9.87 -14.24
N HIS A 351 2.51 -9.64 -13.57
CA HIS A 351 3.56 -10.66 -13.40
C HIS A 351 3.37 -11.38 -12.06
N ALA A 352 3.41 -12.72 -12.05
CA ALA A 352 3.38 -13.52 -10.82
C ALA A 352 4.76 -14.02 -10.37
N GLY A 353 5.82 -13.80 -11.15
CA GLY A 353 7.18 -14.30 -10.91
C GLY A 353 8.26 -13.21 -10.78
N ALA A 354 9.35 -13.53 -10.06
CA ALA A 354 10.47 -12.61 -9.79
C ALA A 354 11.58 -12.62 -10.87
N THR A 355 11.45 -13.39 -11.94
CA THR A 355 12.50 -13.52 -12.96
C THR A 355 11.94 -13.55 -14.38
N VAL A 356 12.32 -12.51 -15.15
CA VAL A 356 12.14 -12.30 -16.60
C VAL A 356 10.71 -12.42 -17.12
N THR A 357 10.14 -11.27 -17.49
CA THR A 357 9.02 -11.06 -18.44
C THR A 357 8.19 -12.31 -18.76
N ASP A 358 7.46 -12.82 -17.78
CA ASP A 358 6.43 -13.84 -17.95
C ASP A 358 5.08 -13.13 -18.09
N TYR A 359 4.47 -13.29 -19.27
CA TYR A 359 3.18 -12.66 -19.59
C TYR A 359 2.04 -13.54 -19.10
N ASP A 360 1.88 -13.68 -17.78
CA ASP A 360 0.84 -14.55 -17.21
C ASP A 360 -0.57 -14.06 -17.55
N ALA A 361 -0.79 -12.74 -17.45
CA ALA A 361 -1.97 -12.07 -17.97
C ALA A 361 -1.65 -10.63 -18.39
N ARG A 362 -2.03 -10.26 -19.62
CA ARG A 362 -1.79 -8.92 -20.17
C ARG A 362 -3.06 -8.32 -20.77
N LEU A 363 -3.37 -7.08 -20.38
CA LEU A 363 -4.33 -6.21 -21.05
C LEU A 363 -3.55 -5.17 -21.87
N GLN A 364 -3.57 -5.31 -23.19
CA GLN A 364 -2.76 -4.49 -24.09
C GLN A 364 -3.64 -3.69 -25.04
N CYS A 365 -3.44 -2.38 -25.09
CA CYS A 365 -4.07 -1.51 -26.08
C CYS A 365 -3.07 -1.26 -27.21
N THR A 366 -3.43 -1.57 -28.46
CA THR A 366 -2.59 -1.30 -29.64
C THR A 366 -3.38 -0.53 -30.70
N THR A 367 -2.69 -0.10 -31.76
CA THR A 367 -3.24 0.62 -32.94
C THR A 367 -3.91 1.98 -32.67
N GLY A 368 -4.01 2.44 -31.42
CA GLY A 368 -4.51 3.77 -31.10
C GLY A 368 -3.57 4.87 -31.61
N ASN A 369 -4.11 5.81 -32.39
CA ASN A 369 -3.39 6.98 -32.92
C ASN A 369 -3.84 8.30 -32.24
N GLY A 370 -4.46 8.21 -31.06
CA GLY A 370 -5.03 9.36 -30.35
C GLY A 370 -6.45 9.75 -30.77
N THR A 371 -7.04 9.11 -31.79
CA THR A 371 -8.45 9.34 -32.20
C THR A 371 -9.40 8.43 -31.42
N ALA A 372 -10.51 8.98 -30.93
CA ALA A 372 -11.53 8.22 -30.20
C ALA A 372 -12.05 7.02 -31.03
N GLY A 373 -12.03 5.82 -30.43
CA GLY A 373 -12.60 4.61 -31.02
C GLY A 373 -11.70 3.79 -31.96
N GLN A 374 -10.41 4.15 -32.12
CA GLN A 374 -9.48 3.42 -33.03
C GLN A 374 -8.50 2.46 -32.33
N GLY A 375 -8.56 2.35 -31.00
CA GLY A 375 -7.72 1.42 -30.24
C GLY A 375 -8.27 0.00 -30.25
N THR A 376 -7.38 -0.99 -30.38
CA THR A 376 -7.72 -2.41 -30.21
C THR A 376 -7.25 -2.87 -28.84
N VAL A 377 -8.11 -3.56 -28.07
CA VAL A 377 -7.72 -4.18 -26.79
C VAL A 377 -7.49 -5.67 -27.00
N PHE A 378 -6.27 -6.13 -26.69
CA PHE A 378 -5.87 -7.52 -26.65
C PHE A 378 -5.87 -8.02 -25.20
N LEU A 379 -6.54 -9.15 -24.97
CA LEU A 379 -6.52 -9.89 -23.70
C LEU A 379 -5.69 -11.16 -23.91
N ASN A 380 -4.39 -11.10 -23.65
CA ASN A 380 -3.51 -12.27 -23.77
C ASN A 380 -3.49 -13.00 -22.43
N CYS A 381 -4.22 -14.10 -22.34
CA CYS A 381 -4.28 -14.97 -21.18
C CYS A 381 -4.51 -16.43 -21.62
N GLY A 382 -4.04 -17.39 -20.84
CA GLY A 382 -4.27 -18.82 -21.12
C GLY A 382 -5.75 -19.21 -20.98
N THR A 383 -6.49 -18.54 -20.09
CA THR A 383 -7.94 -18.71 -19.91
C THR A 383 -8.54 -17.36 -19.54
N LEU A 384 -9.61 -16.97 -20.23
CA LEU A 384 -10.42 -15.79 -19.92
C LEU A 384 -11.71 -16.24 -19.24
N ASP A 385 -11.78 -16.13 -17.92
CA ASP A 385 -13.01 -16.38 -17.15
C ASP A 385 -13.76 -15.06 -16.92
N LEU A 386 -14.99 -14.96 -17.44
CA LEU A 386 -15.89 -13.82 -17.26
C LEU A 386 -17.06 -14.29 -16.40
N ASN A 387 -16.96 -14.14 -15.08
CA ASN A 387 -17.95 -14.61 -14.11
C ASN A 387 -18.77 -13.45 -13.52
N PRO A 388 -19.85 -12.99 -14.18
CA PRO A 388 -20.65 -11.87 -13.70
C PRO A 388 -21.42 -12.30 -12.44
N VAL A 389 -21.31 -11.50 -11.37
CA VAL A 389 -22.06 -11.72 -10.12
C VAL A 389 -23.58 -11.61 -10.35
N VAL A 390 -24.01 -10.79 -11.31
CA VAL A 390 -25.41 -10.71 -11.78
C VAL A 390 -25.41 -10.40 -13.28
N GLY A 391 -26.17 -11.17 -14.07
CA GLY A 391 -26.43 -10.90 -15.49
C GLY A 391 -25.64 -11.77 -16.48
N ALA A 392 -25.90 -11.54 -17.77
CA ALA A 392 -25.26 -12.23 -18.89
C ALA A 392 -23.89 -11.64 -19.22
N VAL A 393 -22.90 -12.48 -19.57
CA VAL A 393 -21.70 -12.03 -20.28
C VAL A 393 -22.11 -11.74 -21.71
N GLN A 394 -21.92 -10.52 -22.20
CA GLN A 394 -22.29 -10.14 -23.56
C GLN A 394 -21.09 -9.65 -24.37
N LEU A 395 -20.97 -10.13 -25.60
CA LEU A 395 -20.15 -9.51 -26.64
C LEU A 395 -21.08 -8.68 -27.52
N ARG A 396 -20.86 -7.37 -27.59
CA ARG A 396 -21.61 -6.44 -28.45
C ARG A 396 -20.69 -5.84 -29.51
N TYR A 397 -21.18 -5.69 -30.73
CA TYR A 397 -20.50 -4.98 -31.82
C TYR A 397 -21.43 -3.88 -32.35
N ALA A 398 -20.95 -2.64 -32.40
CA ALA A 398 -21.73 -1.46 -32.81
C ALA A 398 -23.09 -1.34 -32.09
N GLY A 399 -23.10 -1.54 -30.76
CA GLY A 399 -24.31 -1.48 -29.94
C GLY A 399 -25.24 -2.70 -30.03
N THR A 400 -24.98 -3.63 -30.94
CA THR A 400 -25.79 -4.84 -31.14
C THR A 400 -25.15 -6.03 -30.42
N GLN A 401 -25.93 -6.78 -29.63
CA GLN A 401 -25.49 -8.03 -29.02
C GLN A 401 -25.16 -9.06 -30.12
N LYS A 402 -24.01 -9.73 -30.00
CA LYS A 402 -23.54 -10.78 -30.91
C LYS A 402 -23.38 -12.12 -30.20
N LEU A 403 -22.97 -12.10 -28.92
CA LEU A 403 -22.93 -13.26 -28.04
C LEU A 403 -23.48 -12.88 -26.68
N ALA A 404 -24.31 -13.72 -26.07
CA ALA A 404 -24.68 -13.58 -24.66
C ALA A 404 -24.79 -14.94 -23.98
N THR A 405 -24.24 -15.07 -22.76
CA THR A 405 -24.60 -16.18 -21.89
C THR A 405 -26.03 -15.96 -21.38
N THR A 406 -26.80 -17.03 -21.30
CA THR A 406 -28.13 -17.06 -20.69
C THR A 406 -28.13 -18.12 -19.60
N ALA A 407 -29.20 -18.18 -18.79
CA ALA A 407 -29.35 -19.25 -17.80
C ALA A 407 -29.35 -20.67 -18.40
N PHE A 408 -29.53 -20.79 -19.72
CA PHE A 408 -29.65 -22.05 -20.43
C PHE A 408 -28.52 -22.32 -21.44
N GLY A 409 -27.49 -21.45 -21.53
CA GLY A 409 -26.38 -21.65 -22.46
C GLY A 409 -25.91 -20.35 -23.12
N VAL A 410 -25.51 -20.40 -24.39
CA VAL A 410 -25.00 -19.25 -25.14
C VAL A 410 -25.94 -18.91 -26.29
N THR A 411 -26.47 -17.69 -26.32
CA THR A 411 -27.21 -17.13 -27.45
C THR A 411 -26.25 -16.39 -28.36
N VAL A 412 -26.15 -16.83 -29.63
CA VAL A 412 -25.44 -16.08 -30.68
C VAL A 412 -26.48 -15.35 -31.53
N SER A 413 -26.37 -14.03 -31.64
CA SER A 413 -27.23 -13.21 -32.48
C SER A 413 -26.47 -12.78 -33.74
N GLY A 414 -26.61 -13.61 -34.79
CA GLY A 414 -25.89 -13.51 -36.07
C GLY A 414 -25.53 -14.89 -36.61
N GLY A 415 -24.85 -14.95 -37.76
CA GLY A 415 -24.31 -16.20 -38.29
C GLY A 415 -23.08 -16.67 -37.51
N ILE A 416 -23.01 -17.97 -37.20
CA ILE A 416 -21.79 -18.61 -36.68
C ILE A 416 -21.05 -19.19 -37.89
N THR A 417 -19.86 -18.68 -38.15
CA THR A 417 -18.95 -19.23 -39.18
C THR A 417 -17.80 -19.94 -38.48
N ALA A 418 -17.89 -21.25 -38.30
CA ALA A 418 -16.76 -22.07 -37.87
C ALA A 418 -15.95 -22.47 -39.11
N LYS A 419 -14.74 -21.91 -39.28
CA LYS A 419 -13.80 -22.32 -40.33
C LYS A 419 -12.76 -23.27 -39.76
N GLN A 420 -12.79 -24.52 -40.18
CA GLN A 420 -11.66 -25.43 -40.05
C GLN A 420 -11.17 -25.74 -41.47
N GLN A 421 -9.90 -25.44 -41.77
CA GLN A 421 -9.18 -25.69 -43.04
C GLN A 421 -10.02 -26.14 -44.26
N GLY A 422 -10.80 -25.23 -44.86
CA GLY A 422 -11.41 -25.42 -46.18
C GLY A 422 -12.85 -25.95 -46.22
N GLU A 423 -13.51 -26.15 -45.08
CA GLU A 423 -14.95 -26.43 -45.04
C GLU A 423 -15.62 -25.54 -43.99
N THR A 424 -16.71 -24.88 -44.39
CA THR A 424 -17.45 -23.95 -43.52
C THR A 424 -18.77 -24.58 -43.09
N MET A 425 -18.93 -24.86 -41.79
CA MET A 425 -20.23 -25.24 -41.24
C MET A 425 -20.93 -23.98 -40.72
N ALA A 426 -21.99 -23.55 -41.40
CA ALA A 426 -22.79 -22.40 -41.00
C ALA A 426 -24.08 -22.86 -40.31
N LEU A 427 -24.20 -22.62 -39.00
CA LEU A 427 -25.50 -22.67 -38.32
C LEU A 427 -26.13 -21.28 -38.42
N GLN A 428 -27.04 -21.10 -39.38
CA GLN A 428 -27.75 -19.84 -39.59
C GLN A 428 -29.21 -19.99 -39.13
N GLY A 429 -29.41 -19.87 -37.81
CA GLY A 429 -30.74 -19.88 -37.20
C GLY A 429 -31.01 -18.59 -36.44
N THR A 430 -31.66 -17.61 -37.07
CA THR A 430 -32.26 -16.50 -36.33
C THR A 430 -33.56 -16.99 -35.70
N VAL A 431 -33.49 -17.59 -34.51
CA VAL A 431 -34.70 -17.93 -33.73
C VAL A 431 -35.16 -16.67 -33.00
N SER A 432 -35.64 -15.67 -33.74
CA SER A 432 -36.35 -14.55 -33.16
C SER A 432 -37.27 -13.93 -34.20
N GLY A 433 -38.48 -14.47 -34.27
CA GLY A 433 -39.54 -14.02 -35.15
C GLY A 433 -40.51 -15.14 -35.50
N VAL A 434 -41.80 -14.91 -35.30
CA VAL A 434 -42.87 -15.78 -35.80
C VAL A 434 -42.75 -15.79 -37.33
N GLY A 435 -42.22 -16.88 -37.91
CA GLY A 435 -41.96 -16.99 -39.35
C GLY A 435 -40.55 -17.43 -39.76
N SER A 436 -39.60 -17.61 -38.83
CA SER A 436 -38.22 -18.01 -39.18
C SER A 436 -38.07 -19.52 -39.36
N THR A 437 -37.58 -19.94 -40.53
CA THR A 437 -37.18 -21.32 -40.84
C THR A 437 -35.85 -21.64 -40.16
N THR A 438 -35.79 -22.74 -39.42
CA THR A 438 -34.55 -23.16 -38.75
C THR A 438 -33.93 -24.27 -39.59
N TYR A 439 -32.80 -23.98 -40.23
CA TYR A 439 -32.05 -24.97 -41.00
C TYR A 439 -30.54 -24.84 -40.78
N ILE A 440 -29.85 -25.96 -40.93
CA ILE A 440 -28.40 -26.04 -41.03
C ILE A 440 -28.10 -26.00 -42.53
N SER A 441 -27.40 -24.97 -43.02
CA SER A 441 -26.91 -24.95 -44.41
C SER A 441 -25.48 -25.46 -44.49
N PHE A 442 -25.20 -26.14 -45.58
CA PHE A 442 -23.87 -26.49 -46.03
C PHE A 442 -23.55 -25.56 -47.19
N GLU A 443 -22.52 -24.73 -47.05
CA GLU A 443 -22.12 -23.74 -48.04
C GLU A 443 -20.66 -23.96 -48.41
N GLN A 444 -20.34 -23.82 -49.70
CA GLN A 444 -18.96 -23.79 -50.17
C GLN A 444 -18.26 -22.50 -49.71
N ASP A 445 -16.94 -22.50 -49.74
CA ASP A 445 -16.12 -21.33 -49.42
C ASP A 445 -16.41 -20.08 -50.29
N ASN A 446 -17.07 -20.25 -51.44
CA ASN A 446 -17.49 -19.16 -52.34
C ASN A 446 -18.87 -18.56 -51.99
N GLY A 447 -19.55 -19.05 -50.94
CA GLY A 447 -20.89 -18.59 -50.52
C GLY A 447 -22.05 -19.25 -51.27
N THR A 448 -21.79 -20.24 -52.13
CA THR A 448 -22.84 -21.03 -52.78
C THR A 448 -23.34 -22.09 -51.82
N ARG A 449 -24.65 -22.16 -51.61
CA ARG A 449 -25.30 -23.17 -50.76
C ARG A 449 -25.34 -24.51 -51.49
N ASP A 450 -24.74 -25.53 -50.91
CA ASP A 450 -24.74 -26.91 -51.41
C ASP A 450 -26.01 -27.64 -50.98
N GLY A 451 -26.52 -27.32 -49.79
CA GLY A 451 -27.78 -27.88 -49.30
C GLY A 451 -28.14 -27.40 -47.91
N TYR A 452 -29.29 -27.85 -47.40
CA TYR A 452 -29.72 -27.57 -46.05
C TYR A 452 -30.52 -28.73 -45.43
N MET A 453 -30.48 -28.79 -44.10
CA MET A 453 -31.28 -29.69 -43.27
C MET A 453 -32.06 -28.87 -42.25
N GLY A 454 -33.38 -28.81 -42.35
CA GLY A 454 -34.20 -28.04 -41.42
C GLY A 454 -35.67 -27.92 -41.76
N VAL A 455 -36.39 -27.14 -40.96
CA VAL A 455 -37.83 -26.93 -41.11
C VAL A 455 -38.05 -25.77 -42.06
N ALA A 456 -38.54 -26.04 -43.27
CA ALA A 456 -38.63 -25.05 -44.35
C ALA A 456 -39.85 -24.11 -44.24
N SER A 457 -40.72 -24.29 -43.24
CA SER A 457 -41.82 -23.35 -42.98
C SER A 457 -42.20 -23.32 -41.50
N ALA A 458 -42.64 -22.17 -41.00
CA ALA A 458 -43.18 -22.02 -39.64
C ALA A 458 -44.53 -22.73 -39.43
N THR A 459 -45.15 -23.24 -40.52
CA THR A 459 -46.47 -23.90 -40.48
C THR A 459 -46.42 -25.41 -40.69
N THR A 460 -45.26 -25.96 -41.05
CA THR A 460 -45.11 -27.41 -41.24
C THR A 460 -44.05 -27.93 -40.26
N THR A 461 -44.30 -29.10 -39.68
CA THR A 461 -43.33 -29.78 -38.80
C THR A 461 -42.32 -30.63 -39.58
N ASP A 462 -42.31 -30.48 -40.91
CA ASP A 462 -41.57 -31.37 -41.79
C ASP A 462 -40.11 -30.96 -41.84
N MET A 463 -39.22 -31.93 -41.64
CA MET A 463 -37.79 -31.76 -41.81
C MET A 463 -37.45 -31.94 -43.29
N TYR A 464 -37.04 -30.85 -43.95
CA TYR A 464 -36.57 -30.86 -45.32
C TYR A 464 -35.07 -31.14 -45.32
N VAL A 465 -34.67 -32.13 -46.12
CA VAL A 465 -33.29 -32.36 -46.51
C VAL A 465 -33.23 -32.06 -48.00
N ALA A 466 -32.56 -30.98 -48.38
CA ALA A 466 -32.49 -30.53 -49.77
C ALA A 466 -31.05 -30.23 -50.17
N ALA A 467 -30.71 -30.60 -51.40
CA ALA A 467 -29.53 -30.12 -52.09
C ALA A 467 -29.98 -29.07 -53.10
N ASP A 468 -29.36 -27.89 -53.10
CA ASP A 468 -29.69 -26.83 -54.06
C ASP A 468 -29.15 -27.15 -55.45
N THR A 469 -28.07 -27.92 -55.51
CA THR A 469 -27.52 -28.51 -56.74
C THR A 469 -27.16 -29.97 -56.49
N GLY A 470 -27.83 -30.89 -57.20
CA GLY A 470 -27.56 -32.33 -57.12
C GLY A 470 -28.60 -33.15 -56.35
N ASP A 471 -28.28 -34.43 -56.15
CA ASP A 471 -29.16 -35.40 -55.49
C ASP A 471 -29.05 -35.35 -53.97
N VAL A 472 -30.19 -35.50 -53.28
CA VAL A 472 -30.21 -35.71 -51.83
C VAL A 472 -29.85 -37.18 -51.55
N LEU A 473 -28.60 -37.40 -51.17
CA LEU A 473 -28.06 -38.74 -50.96
C LEU A 473 -28.08 -39.14 -49.48
N ILE A 474 -29.09 -39.90 -49.05
CA ILE A 474 -29.18 -40.46 -47.70
C ILE A 474 -28.51 -41.84 -47.68
N ARG A 475 -27.21 -41.88 -47.38
CA ARG A 475 -26.43 -43.13 -47.25
C ARG A 475 -26.29 -43.55 -45.78
N PRO A 476 -26.94 -44.63 -45.33
CA PRO A 476 -26.58 -45.24 -44.05
C PRO A 476 -25.18 -45.85 -44.18
N ILE A 477 -24.31 -45.58 -43.22
CA ILE A 477 -22.94 -46.14 -43.19
C ILE A 477 -22.99 -47.67 -43.04
N LEU A 478 -24.04 -48.21 -42.41
CA LEU A 478 -24.37 -49.64 -42.37
C LEU A 478 -25.90 -49.79 -42.28
N GLY A 479 -26.56 -50.43 -43.25
CA GLY A 479 -27.98 -50.81 -43.19
C GLY A 479 -28.86 -50.32 -44.36
N SER A 480 -30.17 -50.62 -44.28
CA SER A 480 -31.21 -50.16 -45.22
C SER A 480 -31.76 -48.79 -44.83
N SER A 481 -32.03 -47.92 -45.80
CA SER A 481 -32.80 -46.69 -45.56
C SER A 481 -34.29 -47.04 -45.60
N VAL A 482 -35.02 -46.73 -44.53
CA VAL A 482 -36.47 -47.00 -44.44
C VAL A 482 -37.21 -45.68 -44.31
N LEU A 483 -38.10 -45.40 -45.27
CA LEU A 483 -39.07 -44.33 -45.14
C LEU A 483 -40.31 -44.88 -44.42
N HIS A 484 -40.53 -44.42 -43.18
CA HIS A 484 -41.72 -44.76 -42.41
C HIS A 484 -42.81 -43.70 -42.61
N GLU A 485 -44.04 -44.14 -42.84
CA GLU A 485 -45.24 -43.30 -42.75
C GLU A 485 -46.17 -43.90 -41.69
N ALA A 486 -46.55 -43.09 -40.69
CA ALA A 486 -47.39 -43.53 -39.57
C ALA A 486 -46.88 -44.80 -38.84
N GLY A 487 -45.56 -44.95 -38.74
CA GLY A 487 -44.90 -46.10 -38.09
C GLY A 487 -44.67 -47.31 -38.99
N ALA A 488 -45.21 -47.36 -40.20
CA ALA A 488 -45.02 -48.47 -41.14
C ALA A 488 -44.01 -48.13 -42.25
N ALA A 489 -43.14 -49.08 -42.61
CA ALA A 489 -42.18 -48.94 -43.70
C ALA A 489 -42.89 -48.94 -45.07
N LYS A 490 -42.86 -47.81 -45.79
CA LYS A 490 -43.49 -47.67 -47.12
C LYS A 490 -42.50 -47.86 -48.27
N LEU A 491 -41.24 -47.47 -48.03
CA LEU A 491 -40.14 -47.61 -48.96
C LEU A 491 -38.93 -48.15 -48.21
N THR A 492 -38.53 -49.39 -48.50
CA THR A 492 -37.31 -49.98 -47.93
C THR A 492 -36.33 -50.24 -49.05
N THR A 493 -35.14 -49.63 -48.97
CA THR A 493 -34.03 -50.00 -49.85
C THR A 493 -33.37 -51.26 -49.31
N THR A 494 -33.43 -52.33 -50.09
CA THR A 494 -32.67 -53.56 -49.81
C THR A 494 -31.38 -53.56 -50.64
N PRO A 495 -30.38 -54.38 -50.31
CA PRO A 495 -29.16 -54.51 -51.13
C PRO A 495 -29.43 -54.86 -52.61
N THR A 496 -30.63 -55.37 -52.94
CA THR A 496 -31.01 -55.83 -54.28
C THR A 496 -32.06 -54.95 -54.98
N GLY A 497 -32.53 -53.87 -54.37
CA GLY A 497 -33.50 -52.95 -54.99
C GLY A 497 -34.49 -52.29 -54.02
N ILE A 498 -35.47 -51.60 -54.59
CA ILE A 498 -36.52 -50.87 -53.86
C ILE A 498 -37.75 -51.78 -53.72
N SER A 499 -38.15 -52.08 -52.48
CA SER A 499 -39.42 -52.75 -52.23
C SER A 499 -40.48 -51.71 -51.90
N VAL A 500 -41.47 -51.56 -52.79
CA VAL A 500 -42.64 -50.69 -52.61
C VAL A 500 -43.80 -51.55 -52.15
N THR A 501 -44.32 -51.31 -50.95
CA THR A 501 -45.49 -52.05 -50.45
C THR A 501 -46.75 -51.18 -50.64
N GLY A 502 -47.36 -51.23 -51.83
CA GLY A 502 -48.57 -50.48 -52.20
C GLY A 502 -49.09 -50.78 -53.63
N GLN A 503 -50.40 -50.58 -53.87
CA GLN A 503 -51.05 -50.82 -55.18
C GLN A 503 -50.56 -49.85 -56.27
N VAL A 504 -50.28 -50.38 -57.46
CA VAL A 504 -50.00 -49.62 -58.69
C VAL A 504 -51.12 -49.95 -59.69
N GLU A 505 -51.99 -48.99 -60.03
CA GLU A 505 -53.09 -49.21 -61.00
C GLU A 505 -52.62 -48.91 -62.44
N SER A 506 -52.92 -49.81 -63.40
CA SER A 506 -52.72 -49.59 -64.85
C SER A 506 -53.95 -50.06 -65.65
N SER A 507 -54.48 -49.24 -66.57
CA SER A 507 -55.83 -49.35 -67.18
C SER A 507 -55.85 -49.79 -68.67
N LEU A 508 -55.47 -51.04 -69.00
CA LEU A 508 -55.59 -51.57 -70.36
C LEU A 508 -56.88 -52.40 -70.57
N PRO A 509 -57.61 -52.26 -71.70
CA PRO A 509 -58.87 -52.98 -71.96
C PRO A 509 -58.68 -54.48 -72.24
N THR A 510 -59.56 -55.31 -71.69
CA THR A 510 -59.55 -56.78 -71.84
C THR A 510 -60.24 -57.22 -73.16
N TYR A 511 -59.66 -58.17 -73.89
CA TYR A 511 -60.21 -58.74 -75.13
C TYR A 511 -60.79 -60.15 -74.90
N THR A 512 -61.92 -60.47 -75.53
CA THR A 512 -62.58 -61.80 -75.45
C THR A 512 -62.47 -62.55 -76.78
N ASN A 513 -62.18 -63.85 -76.76
CA ASN A 513 -61.98 -64.66 -77.98
C ASN A 513 -63.28 -64.80 -78.81
N LEU A 514 -63.15 -64.69 -80.12
CA LEU A 514 -64.20 -64.90 -81.12
C LEU A 514 -64.25 -66.38 -81.53
N THR A 515 -65.44 -66.97 -81.58
CA THR A 515 -65.62 -68.36 -82.03
C THR A 515 -65.79 -68.38 -83.56
N LEU A 516 -64.84 -69.01 -84.26
CA LEU A 516 -64.86 -69.14 -85.72
C LEU A 516 -65.73 -70.33 -86.15
N LEU A 517 -66.44 -70.19 -87.26
CA LEU A 517 -67.26 -71.23 -87.89
C LEU A 517 -66.46 -71.93 -88.99
N ALA A 518 -66.61 -73.26 -89.14
CA ALA A 518 -65.95 -73.98 -90.22
C ALA A 518 -66.38 -73.45 -91.61
N PRO A 519 -65.46 -73.33 -92.60
CA PRO A 519 -64.07 -73.82 -92.62
C PRO A 519 -63.02 -72.80 -92.09
N PHE A 520 -63.43 -71.77 -91.36
CA PHE A 520 -62.51 -70.76 -90.82
C PHE A 520 -61.85 -71.23 -89.53
N THR A 521 -60.53 -71.08 -89.46
CA THR A 521 -59.70 -71.41 -88.30
C THR A 521 -58.80 -70.22 -87.96
N TRP A 522 -58.30 -70.19 -86.73
CA TRP A 522 -57.30 -69.22 -86.32
C TRP A 522 -55.93 -69.82 -86.68
N ASP A 523 -55.15 -69.07 -87.45
CA ASP A 523 -53.75 -69.40 -87.69
C ASP A 523 -52.92 -69.13 -86.42
N SER A 524 -52.54 -70.21 -85.74
CA SER A 524 -51.61 -70.17 -84.62
C SER A 524 -50.14 -70.35 -85.02
N ALA A 525 -49.84 -70.46 -86.33
CA ALA A 525 -48.58 -71.01 -86.84
C ALA A 525 -47.68 -70.04 -87.64
N GLY A 526 -48.11 -68.82 -87.98
CA GLY A 526 -47.29 -67.87 -88.77
C GLY A 526 -47.18 -66.44 -88.20
N ASP A 527 -45.94 -66.09 -87.81
CA ASP A 527 -45.39 -64.78 -87.39
C ASP A 527 -45.77 -64.18 -86.03
N SER A 528 -44.74 -63.65 -85.35
CA SER A 528 -44.58 -62.96 -84.04
C SER A 528 -45.69 -63.07 -82.96
N ALA A 529 -45.28 -63.03 -81.68
CA ALA A 529 -46.17 -63.00 -80.52
C ALA A 529 -47.20 -61.84 -80.48
N ASP A 530 -47.23 -60.98 -81.51
CA ASP A 530 -48.09 -59.81 -81.61
C ASP A 530 -49.43 -60.08 -82.32
N TYR A 531 -49.58 -61.20 -83.03
CA TYR A 531 -50.85 -61.55 -83.66
C TYR A 531 -51.78 -62.29 -82.70
N HIS A 532 -52.74 -61.53 -82.17
CA HIS A 532 -53.68 -62.00 -81.16
C HIS A 532 -54.70 -62.98 -81.76
N ARG A 533 -55.20 -63.92 -80.95
CA ARG A 533 -56.37 -64.73 -81.29
C ARG A 533 -57.51 -63.82 -81.78
N PRO A 534 -58.25 -64.20 -82.85
CA PRO A 534 -59.48 -63.54 -83.24
C PRO A 534 -60.32 -63.25 -82.01
N SER A 535 -60.48 -61.97 -81.71
CA SER A 535 -61.10 -61.51 -80.47
C SER A 535 -61.81 -60.19 -80.70
N TYR A 536 -62.71 -59.86 -79.79
CA TYR A 536 -63.45 -58.63 -79.80
C TYR A 536 -63.34 -57.95 -78.44
N THR A 537 -63.37 -56.63 -78.44
CA THR A 537 -63.57 -55.83 -77.25
C THR A 537 -64.55 -54.71 -77.55
N LYS A 538 -65.15 -54.16 -76.50
CA LYS A 538 -66.01 -52.99 -76.56
C LYS A 538 -65.36 -51.90 -75.74
N VAL A 539 -64.97 -50.82 -76.41
CA VAL A 539 -64.54 -49.58 -75.78
C VAL A 539 -65.64 -48.58 -76.07
N ASP A 540 -66.39 -48.21 -75.03
CA ASP A 540 -67.61 -47.42 -75.13
C ASP A 540 -68.64 -48.06 -76.09
N ASN A 541 -69.04 -47.39 -77.16
CA ASN A 541 -69.98 -47.95 -78.15
C ASN A 541 -69.30 -48.53 -79.39
N VAL A 542 -67.96 -48.55 -79.43
CA VAL A 542 -67.19 -49.10 -80.55
C VAL A 542 -66.76 -50.52 -80.25
N VAL A 543 -67.23 -51.45 -81.06
CA VAL A 543 -66.69 -52.81 -81.10
C VAL A 543 -65.44 -52.79 -81.96
N ARG A 544 -64.33 -53.27 -81.42
CA ARG A 544 -63.09 -53.51 -82.16
C ARG A 544 -62.89 -55.00 -82.28
N LEU A 545 -62.73 -55.49 -83.50
CA LEU A 545 -62.22 -56.83 -83.73
C LEU A 545 -60.71 -56.75 -83.86
N ARG A 546 -60.06 -57.84 -83.48
CA ARG A 546 -58.64 -58.03 -83.70
C ARG A 546 -58.32 -59.47 -84.03
N GLY A 547 -57.12 -59.70 -84.55
CA GLY A 547 -56.59 -61.02 -84.83
C GLY A 547 -56.78 -61.49 -86.27
N LYS A 548 -56.18 -62.64 -86.57
CA LYS A 548 -55.98 -63.15 -87.93
C LYS A 548 -56.85 -64.39 -88.15
N VAL A 549 -57.62 -64.42 -89.24
CA VAL A 549 -58.46 -65.56 -89.61
C VAL A 549 -57.93 -66.21 -90.89
N THR A 550 -57.95 -67.53 -90.92
CA THR A 550 -57.53 -68.36 -92.06
C THR A 550 -58.68 -69.27 -92.48
N VAL A 551 -58.78 -69.58 -93.76
CA VAL A 551 -59.70 -70.60 -94.25
C VAL A 551 -58.88 -71.87 -94.53
N SER A 552 -59.20 -72.98 -93.88
CA SER A 552 -58.44 -74.23 -94.05
C SER A 552 -59.16 -75.15 -95.05
N GLY A 553 -58.50 -75.47 -96.16
CA GLY A 553 -58.94 -76.47 -97.14
C GLY A 553 -58.79 -76.03 -98.60
N THR A 554 -58.52 -77.00 -99.50
CA THR A 554 -58.49 -76.77 -100.94
C THR A 554 -59.92 -76.52 -101.44
N HIS A 555 -60.28 -75.26 -101.71
CA HIS A 555 -61.60 -74.89 -102.20
C HIS A 555 -61.74 -75.22 -103.69
N ALA A 556 -61.91 -76.51 -104.02
CA ALA A 556 -61.97 -77.01 -105.39
C ALA A 556 -63.32 -76.81 -106.12
N ASN A 557 -64.29 -76.10 -105.54
CA ASN A 557 -65.55 -75.76 -106.22
C ASN A 557 -65.64 -74.26 -106.49
N ALA A 558 -65.09 -73.86 -107.64
CA ALA A 558 -65.59 -72.71 -108.38
C ALA A 558 -67.09 -72.94 -108.68
N ASP A 559 -67.91 -71.89 -108.49
CA ASP A 559 -69.22 -71.65 -109.15
C ASP A 559 -70.42 -71.24 -108.28
N THR A 560 -70.25 -70.82 -107.01
CA THR A 560 -71.31 -70.01 -106.35
C THR A 560 -70.73 -68.95 -105.41
N PHE A 561 -71.06 -67.69 -105.68
CA PHE A 561 -70.79 -66.49 -104.85
C PHE A 561 -71.57 -66.50 -103.53
N GLY A 562 -71.46 -67.57 -102.74
CA GLY A 562 -72.14 -67.69 -101.45
C GLY A 562 -71.46 -66.83 -100.38
N LEU A 563 -72.20 -65.88 -99.80
CA LEU A 563 -71.87 -65.26 -98.51
C LEU A 563 -71.48 -66.36 -97.50
N ARG A 564 -70.25 -66.33 -96.96
CA ARG A 564 -69.80 -67.28 -95.93
C ARG A 564 -69.70 -66.58 -94.58
N ASN A 565 -70.33 -67.15 -93.56
CA ASN A 565 -70.26 -66.66 -92.19
C ASN A 565 -68.98 -67.16 -91.51
N ILE A 566 -68.13 -66.23 -91.07
CA ILE A 566 -66.85 -66.48 -90.43
C ILE A 566 -67.02 -66.71 -88.93
N ALA A 567 -67.86 -65.91 -88.28
CA ALA A 567 -68.09 -65.94 -86.84
C ALA A 567 -69.37 -65.18 -86.48
N VAL A 568 -69.91 -65.44 -85.30
CA VAL A 568 -71.10 -64.72 -84.79
C VAL A 568 -70.75 -63.98 -83.51
N LEU A 569 -71.00 -62.66 -83.49
CA LEU A 569 -70.85 -61.83 -82.31
C LEU A 569 -72.00 -62.06 -81.30
N PRO A 570 -71.73 -62.02 -79.98
CA PRO A 570 -72.76 -62.07 -78.96
C PRO A 570 -73.71 -60.87 -79.06
N VAL A 571 -74.93 -61.02 -78.53
CA VAL A 571 -76.03 -60.04 -78.63
C VAL A 571 -75.63 -58.60 -78.23
N GLY A 572 -74.70 -58.42 -77.27
CA GLY A 572 -74.20 -57.09 -76.85
C GLY A 572 -73.18 -56.41 -77.78
N TYR A 573 -72.76 -57.10 -78.85
CA TYR A 573 -71.72 -56.65 -79.79
C TYR A 573 -72.22 -56.58 -81.25
N ARG A 574 -73.52 -56.79 -81.48
CA ARG A 574 -74.12 -56.80 -82.82
C ARG A 574 -74.48 -55.37 -83.24
N PRO A 575 -74.15 -54.94 -84.46
CA PRO A 575 -74.53 -53.61 -84.93
C PRO A 575 -76.03 -53.55 -85.21
N THR A 576 -76.66 -52.38 -85.00
CA THR A 576 -78.08 -52.15 -85.33
C THR A 576 -78.36 -52.12 -86.84
N LYS A 577 -77.33 -51.86 -87.65
CA LYS A 577 -77.36 -51.87 -89.12
C LYS A 577 -76.19 -52.67 -89.67
N ARG A 578 -76.37 -53.29 -90.83
CA ARG A 578 -75.28 -53.99 -91.54
C ARG A 578 -74.09 -53.04 -91.72
N LYS A 579 -72.90 -53.47 -91.29
CA LYS A 579 -71.62 -52.78 -91.52
C LYS A 579 -70.88 -53.48 -92.64
N ALA A 580 -70.26 -52.74 -93.54
CA ALA A 580 -69.47 -53.28 -94.64
C ALA A 580 -68.06 -52.69 -94.56
N PHE A 581 -67.06 -53.56 -94.70
CA PHE A 581 -65.65 -53.22 -94.63
C PHE A 581 -64.96 -53.77 -95.86
N THR A 582 -64.09 -52.97 -96.48
CA THR A 582 -63.12 -53.46 -97.45
C THR A 582 -61.84 -53.73 -96.71
N ILE A 583 -61.44 -54.98 -96.61
CA ILE A 583 -60.19 -55.36 -95.94
C ILE A 583 -59.14 -55.56 -97.01
N PHE A 584 -58.03 -54.87 -96.86
CA PHE A 584 -56.84 -55.04 -97.69
C PHE A 584 -55.80 -55.80 -96.90
N TRP A 585 -55.18 -56.79 -97.52
CA TRP A 585 -54.01 -57.46 -96.97
C TRP A 585 -52.95 -57.65 -98.06
N ASP A 586 -51.70 -57.67 -97.61
CA ASP A 586 -50.58 -58.02 -98.47
C ASP A 586 -50.60 -59.54 -98.67
N SER A 587 -50.40 -59.99 -99.91
CA SER A 587 -50.12 -61.40 -100.15
C SER A 587 -48.60 -61.54 -100.20
N ASP A 588 -48.04 -62.61 -99.64
CA ASP A 588 -46.57 -62.82 -99.58
C ASP A 588 -45.91 -62.98 -100.99
N SER A 589 -46.62 -62.65 -102.07
CA SER A 589 -46.16 -62.60 -103.45
C SER A 589 -46.13 -61.15 -103.98
N PRO A 590 -44.99 -60.64 -104.47
CA PRO A 590 -44.68 -59.20 -104.56
C PRO A 590 -45.47 -58.32 -105.56
N LEU A 591 -46.64 -58.72 -106.07
CA LEU A 591 -47.40 -57.92 -107.08
C LEU A 591 -48.93 -57.98 -106.98
N TYR A 592 -49.52 -58.52 -105.89
CA TYR A 592 -50.98 -58.60 -105.75
C TYR A 592 -51.48 -58.14 -104.37
N PHE A 593 -52.33 -57.12 -104.34
CA PHE A 593 -53.11 -56.77 -103.16
C PHE A 593 -54.38 -57.63 -103.11
N GLY A 594 -54.52 -58.42 -102.05
CA GLY A 594 -55.76 -59.12 -101.74
C GLY A 594 -56.77 -58.13 -101.15
N PHE A 595 -58.01 -58.17 -101.63
CA PHE A 595 -59.11 -57.50 -100.93
C PHE A 595 -60.34 -58.40 -100.86
N CYS A 596 -61.13 -58.19 -99.80
CA CYS A 596 -62.44 -58.81 -99.63
C CYS A 596 -63.40 -57.80 -99.03
N TRP A 597 -64.69 -58.08 -99.17
CA TRP A 597 -65.71 -57.35 -98.43
C TRP A 597 -66.18 -58.18 -97.24
N VAL A 598 -66.06 -57.61 -96.05
CA VAL A 598 -66.56 -58.20 -94.81
C VAL A 598 -67.81 -57.45 -94.37
N PHE A 599 -68.89 -58.17 -94.12
CA PHE A 599 -70.15 -57.63 -93.63
C PHE A 599 -70.40 -58.10 -92.21
N VAL A 600 -70.61 -57.18 -91.27
CA VAL A 600 -71.13 -57.51 -89.95
C VAL A 600 -72.63 -57.23 -89.97
N ASN A 601 -73.43 -58.29 -89.96
CA ASN A 601 -74.88 -58.23 -90.02
C ASN A 601 -75.51 -57.99 -88.64
N THR A 602 -76.77 -57.60 -88.64
CA THR A 602 -77.56 -57.35 -87.41
C THR A 602 -77.84 -58.62 -86.61
N ASP A 603 -77.71 -59.80 -87.22
CA ASP A 603 -77.73 -61.11 -86.54
C ASP A 603 -76.41 -61.41 -85.79
N GLY A 604 -75.39 -60.54 -85.93
CA GLY A 604 -74.05 -60.70 -85.38
C GLY A 604 -73.11 -61.51 -86.26
N GLY A 605 -73.60 -62.08 -87.38
CA GLY A 605 -72.77 -62.82 -88.31
C GLY A 605 -71.78 -61.91 -89.03
N ILE A 606 -70.52 -62.35 -89.08
CA ILE A 606 -69.43 -61.70 -89.80
C ILE A 606 -69.25 -62.47 -91.09
N TYR A 607 -69.76 -61.93 -92.19
CA TYR A 607 -69.77 -62.58 -93.49
C TYR A 607 -68.65 -62.04 -94.38
N ILE A 608 -68.08 -62.89 -95.24
CA ILE A 608 -67.09 -62.49 -96.24
C ILE A 608 -67.59 -62.77 -97.65
N ILE A 609 -67.28 -61.85 -98.57
CA ILE A 609 -67.47 -61.98 -100.02
C ILE A 609 -66.10 -61.83 -100.70
N GLY A 610 -65.70 -62.85 -101.46
CA GLY A 610 -64.45 -62.88 -102.23
C GLY A 610 -64.55 -62.18 -103.60
N PRO A 611 -63.40 -61.82 -104.21
CA PRO A 611 -63.36 -61.18 -105.53
C PRO A 611 -63.75 -62.12 -106.70
N ASN A 612 -64.03 -61.51 -107.86
CA ASN A 612 -64.75 -62.04 -109.03
C ASN A 612 -64.19 -63.32 -109.69
N GLN A 613 -65.05 -64.06 -110.41
CA GLN A 613 -64.73 -65.31 -111.15
C GLN A 613 -63.59 -65.09 -112.16
N GLY A 614 -62.57 -65.96 -112.12
CA GLY A 614 -61.49 -66.02 -113.13
C GLY A 614 -60.12 -65.50 -112.67
N GLN A 615 -60.01 -64.92 -111.48
CA GLN A 615 -58.70 -64.71 -110.83
C GLN A 615 -58.31 -66.01 -110.09
N PRO A 616 -57.08 -66.54 -110.23
CA PRO A 616 -56.63 -67.64 -109.39
C PRO A 616 -56.84 -67.22 -107.93
N TYR A 617 -57.61 -68.01 -107.19
CA TYR A 617 -58.04 -67.69 -105.83
C TYR A 617 -56.87 -67.11 -105.02
N PRO A 618 -56.96 -65.87 -104.48
CA PRO A 618 -55.92 -65.34 -103.60
C PRO A 618 -55.92 -66.02 -102.21
N PHE A 619 -56.74 -67.05 -102.03
CA PHE A 619 -56.89 -67.77 -100.77
C PHE A 619 -56.18 -69.12 -100.75
N THR A 620 -55.21 -69.38 -101.64
CA THR A 620 -54.52 -70.67 -101.62
C THR A 620 -53.85 -70.94 -100.27
N GLU A 621 -53.43 -69.88 -99.54
CA GLU A 621 -53.15 -69.86 -98.08
C GLU A 621 -53.43 -68.45 -97.50
N GLY A 622 -54.55 -67.83 -97.88
CA GLY A 622 -54.80 -66.41 -97.60
C GLY A 622 -55.29 -66.13 -96.18
N HIS A 623 -54.46 -65.49 -95.37
CA HIS A 623 -54.86 -64.93 -94.08
C HIS A 623 -55.41 -63.51 -94.24
N PHE A 624 -56.42 -63.12 -93.46
CA PHE A 624 -56.84 -61.72 -93.40
C PHE A 624 -57.00 -61.22 -91.95
N PRO A 625 -56.60 -59.97 -91.67
CA PRO A 625 -56.69 -59.37 -90.35
C PRO A 625 -58.11 -58.84 -90.07
N LEU A 626 -58.61 -59.08 -88.86
CA LEU A 626 -59.81 -58.44 -88.34
C LEU A 626 -59.50 -57.09 -87.67
N ASP A 627 -58.22 -56.73 -87.48
CA ASP A 627 -57.77 -55.50 -86.79
C ASP A 627 -58.27 -54.21 -87.47
N GLN A 628 -58.64 -54.29 -88.75
CA GLN A 628 -59.19 -53.18 -89.53
C GLN A 628 -60.72 -53.04 -89.37
N ILE A 629 -61.35 -53.89 -88.56
CA ILE A 629 -62.79 -53.89 -88.35
C ILE A 629 -63.11 -53.27 -86.99
N TRP A 630 -63.62 -52.04 -87.04
CA TRP A 630 -64.29 -51.42 -85.90
C TRP A 630 -65.59 -50.77 -86.34
N PHE A 631 -66.61 -50.86 -85.49
CA PHE A 631 -67.90 -50.22 -85.74
C PHE A 631 -68.55 -49.75 -84.46
N ASP A 632 -69.32 -48.68 -84.59
CA ASP A 632 -70.27 -48.26 -83.58
C ASP A 632 -71.48 -49.21 -83.58
N LEU A 633 -71.96 -49.57 -82.39
CA LEU A 633 -73.18 -50.34 -82.22
C LEU A 633 -74.44 -49.57 -82.64
N ALA A 634 -74.45 -48.24 -82.50
CA ALA A 634 -75.65 -47.41 -82.66
C ALA A 634 -75.88 -46.90 -84.09
N ASN A 635 -74.81 -46.59 -84.84
CA ASN A 635 -74.88 -45.87 -86.12
C ASN A 635 -74.32 -46.64 -87.28
#